data_AF-A0A355RJ40-F1
#
_entry.id   AF-A0A355RJ40-F1
#
_cell.length_a   1.000
_cell.length_b   1.000
_cell.length_c   1.000
_cell.angle_alpha   90.00
_cell.angle_beta   90.00
_cell.angle_gamma   90.00
#
_symmetry.space_group_name_H-M   'P 1'
#
loop_
_entity.id
_entity.type
_entity.pdbx_description
1 polymer ?
#
loop_
_entity_poly.entity_id
_entity_poly.type
_entity_poly.pdbx_seq_one_letter_code
_entity_poly.pdbx_strand_id
1 'polypeptide(L)'
;MSVLGKPVVRAAVYTRKSSDEGLDQEFNSLDAQHEACSAYIASQRHEGWKLIKKRFDDGGISGGTLERPALKALLCDVESGLIDM
;
A
#
# COMPACT_ATOMS: atom_id res chain seq x y z
N MET A 1 16.53 -9.05 28.60
CA MET A 1 15.20 -8.69 29.11
C MET A 1 14.50 -7.83 28.07
N SER A 2 13.68 -8.43 27.21
CA SER A 2 12.77 -7.72 26.31
C SER A 2 11.37 -8.12 26.74
N VAL A 3 10.57 -7.18 27.23
CA VAL A 3 9.14 -7.43 27.46
C VAL A 3 8.54 -7.82 26.10
N LEU A 4 8.00 -9.03 25.99
CA LEU A 4 7.57 -9.67 24.74
C LEU A 4 6.47 -8.84 24.04
N GLY A 5 6.82 -8.11 22.97
CA GLY A 5 5.88 -7.51 22.02
C GLY A 5 5.72 -8.38 20.78
N LYS A 6 4.56 -8.29 20.10
CA LYS A 6 4.33 -8.95 18.80
C LYS A 6 5.40 -8.50 17.78
N PRO A 7 5.87 -9.39 16.87
CA PRO A 7 6.77 -9.01 15.79
C PRO A 7 6.20 -7.87 14.96
N VAL A 8 7.08 -7.00 14.45
CA VAL A 8 6.66 -5.93 13.53
C VAL A 8 6.22 -6.56 12.20
N VAL A 9 5.06 -6.16 11.71
CA VAL A 9 4.54 -6.52 10.38
C VAL A 9 4.58 -5.28 9.50
N ARG A 10 5.47 -5.26 8.50
CA ARG A 10 5.63 -4.15 7.54
C ARG A 10 4.54 -4.25 6.49
N ALA A 11 3.57 -3.35 6.59
CA ALA A 11 2.42 -3.30 5.70
C ALA A 11 2.65 -2.31 4.56
N ALA A 12 2.25 -2.66 3.35
CA ALA A 12 2.18 -1.77 2.20
C ALA A 12 0.73 -1.53 1.76
N VAL A 13 0.51 -0.40 1.10
CA VAL A 13 -0.78 -0.10 0.48
C VAL A 13 -0.56 0.04 -1.02
N TYR A 14 -1.34 -0.74 -1.76
CA TYR A 14 -1.43 -0.66 -3.21
C TYR A 14 -2.77 -0.05 -3.60
N THR A 15 -2.74 1.01 -4.42
CA THR A 15 -3.95 1.65 -4.93
C THR A 15 -3.99 1.61 -6.45
N ARG A 16 -5.21 1.58 -6.99
CA ARG A 16 -5.41 1.58 -8.45
C ARG A 16 -6.64 2.39 -8.82
N LYS A 17 -6.58 3.06 -9.96
CA LYS A 17 -7.71 3.70 -10.64
C LYS A 17 -7.67 3.31 -12.11
N SER A 18 -8.79 2.87 -12.66
CA SER A 18 -8.86 2.45 -14.08
C SER A 18 -8.96 3.58 -15.08
N SER A 19 -9.20 4.82 -14.62
CA SER A 19 -9.39 6.00 -15.46
C SER A 19 -8.37 7.06 -15.09
N ASP A 20 -7.93 7.83 -16.09
CA ASP A 20 -7.08 9.01 -15.91
C ASP A 20 -7.86 10.24 -15.41
N GLU A 21 -9.19 10.19 -15.48
CA GLU A 21 -10.07 11.30 -15.13
C GLU A 21 -9.83 11.78 -13.70
N GLY A 22 -9.32 13.00 -13.53
CA GLY A 22 -9.06 13.60 -12.22
C GLY A 22 -7.87 12.99 -11.46
N LEU A 23 -6.91 12.36 -12.15
CA LEU A 23 -5.61 11.99 -11.55
C LEU A 23 -4.71 13.21 -11.30
N ASP A 24 -4.93 14.29 -12.02
CA ASP A 24 -4.24 15.57 -11.91
C ASP A 24 -4.71 16.42 -10.72
N GLN A 25 -5.82 16.06 -10.09
CA GLN A 25 -6.32 16.71 -8.89
C GLN A 25 -5.37 16.46 -7.72
N GLU A 26 -5.19 17.49 -6.89
CA GLU A 26 -4.35 17.43 -5.68
C GLU A 26 -4.74 16.29 -4.73
N PHE A 27 -6.03 15.94 -4.71
CA PHE A 27 -6.56 14.80 -3.99
C PHE A 27 -7.52 14.04 -4.91
N ASN A 28 -7.25 12.75 -5.13
CA ASN A 28 -8.10 11.91 -5.96
C ASN A 28 -8.43 10.56 -5.29
N SER A 29 -9.11 9.68 -6.02
CA SER A 29 -9.55 8.39 -5.47
C SER A 29 -8.39 7.47 -5.04
N LEU A 30 -7.17 7.62 -5.57
CA LEU A 30 -5.99 6.90 -5.10
C LEU A 30 -5.62 7.35 -3.68
N ASP A 31 -5.70 8.65 -3.40
CA ASP A 31 -5.43 9.20 -2.08
C ASP A 31 -6.47 8.78 -1.05
N ALA A 32 -7.75 8.86 -1.43
CA ALA A 32 -8.84 8.37 -0.58
C ALA A 32 -8.67 6.88 -0.22
N GLN A 33 -8.29 6.04 -1.19
CA GLN A 33 -7.97 4.63 -0.96
C GLN A 33 -6.76 4.47 -0.02
N HIS A 34 -5.69 5.22 -0.29
CA HIS A 34 -4.47 5.15 0.50
C HIS A 34 -4.72 5.55 1.96
N GLU A 35 -5.45 6.64 2.20
CA GLU A 35 -5.81 7.11 3.54
C GLU A 35 -6.67 6.09 4.28
N ALA A 36 -7.69 5.52 3.62
CA ALA A 36 -8.54 4.50 4.23
C ALA A 36 -7.74 3.27 4.68
N CYS A 37 -6.89 2.73 3.82
CA CYS A 37 -6.02 1.60 4.16
C CYS A 37 -4.97 1.97 5.22
N SER A 38 -4.40 3.16 5.14
CA SER A 38 -3.42 3.66 6.12
C SER A 38 -4.03 3.82 7.51
N ALA A 39 -5.25 4.34 7.60
CA ALA A 39 -6.02 4.46 8.83
C ALA A 39 -6.34 3.08 9.42
N TYR A 40 -6.73 2.12 8.55
CA TYR A 40 -6.95 0.75 8.98
C TYR A 40 -5.66 0.12 9.55
N ILE A 41 -4.53 0.22 8.84
CA ILE A 41 -3.23 -0.26 9.35
C ILE A 41 -2.88 0.40 10.68
N ALA A 42 -3.12 1.71 10.81
CA ALA A 42 -2.87 2.44 12.04
C ALA A 42 -3.76 1.98 13.21
N SER A 43 -5.00 1.56 12.94
CA SER A 43 -5.90 0.99 13.97
C SER A 43 -5.38 -0.35 14.52
N GLN A 44 -4.58 -1.07 13.72
CA GLN A 44 -4.00 -2.39 14.06
C GLN A 44 -2.58 -2.30 14.62
N ARG A 45 -2.11 -1.12 15.08
CA ARG A 45 -0.76 -0.96 15.66
C ARG A 45 -0.47 -1.92 16.83
N HIS A 46 -1.49 -2.31 17.59
CA HIS A 46 -1.37 -3.28 18.69
C HIS A 46 -1.05 -4.70 18.21
N GLU A 47 -1.35 -5.02 16.95
CA GLU A 47 -0.96 -6.25 16.26
C GLU A 47 0.48 -6.20 15.70
N GLY A 48 1.23 -5.12 15.96
CA GLY A 48 2.58 -4.93 15.44
C GLY A 48 2.64 -4.37 14.01
N TRP A 49 1.49 -4.00 13.43
CA TRP A 49 1.43 -3.50 12.06
C TRP A 49 2.04 -2.11 11.92
N LYS A 50 2.84 -1.94 10.86
CA LYS A 50 3.52 -0.70 10.54
C LYS A 50 3.49 -0.44 9.03
N LEU A 51 2.82 0.63 8.64
CA LEU A 51 2.81 1.11 7.26
C LEU A 51 4.22 1.55 6.84
N ILE A 52 4.68 1.09 5.68
CA ILE A 52 5.92 1.55 5.06
C ILE A 52 5.73 2.90 4.34
N LYS A 53 6.82 3.64 4.14
CA LYS A 53 6.75 4.97 3.51
C LYS A 53 6.51 4.94 1.99
N LYS A 54 6.88 3.85 1.32
CA LYS A 54 6.80 3.73 -0.13
C LYS A 54 5.33 3.56 -0.53
N ARG A 55 4.88 4.35 -1.50
CA ARG A 55 3.55 4.24 -2.11
C ARG A 55 3.60 3.41 -3.38
N PHE A 56 2.52 2.69 -3.65
CA PHE A 56 2.34 1.91 -4.87
C PHE A 56 1.01 2.26 -5.50
N ASP A 57 1.04 3.20 -6.44
CA ASP A 57 -0.17 3.76 -7.03
C ASP A 57 -0.15 3.55 -8.56
N ASP A 58 -1.19 2.89 -9.10
CA ASP A 58 -1.41 2.73 -10.54
C ASP A 58 -2.66 3.51 -10.97
N GLY A 59 -2.47 4.74 -11.46
CA GLY A 59 -3.51 5.53 -12.11
C GLY A 59 -3.65 5.18 -13.59
N GLY A 60 -4.88 5.22 -14.13
CA GLY A 60 -5.13 5.02 -15.57
C GLY A 60 -5.07 3.59 -16.07
N ILE A 61 -4.81 2.62 -15.19
CA ILE A 61 -4.54 1.24 -15.60
C ILE A 61 -5.69 0.32 -15.23
N SER A 62 -6.20 -0.39 -16.23
CA SER A 62 -7.25 -1.40 -16.08
C SER A 62 -6.84 -2.53 -15.14
N GLY A 63 -7.81 -3.10 -14.42
CA GLY A 63 -7.62 -4.31 -13.61
C GLY A 63 -7.49 -5.59 -14.45
N GLY A 64 -7.75 -5.53 -15.76
CA GLY A 64 -7.69 -6.68 -16.67
C GLY A 64 -6.27 -7.08 -17.09
N THR A 65 -5.23 -6.40 -16.62
CA THR A 65 -3.83 -6.69 -16.95
C THR A 65 -2.95 -6.74 -15.69
N LEU A 66 -1.85 -7.49 -15.74
CA LEU A 66 -0.78 -7.45 -14.74
C LEU A 66 0.37 -6.48 -15.14
N GLU A 67 0.26 -5.82 -16.30
CA GLU A 67 1.17 -4.76 -16.74
C GLU A 67 0.94 -3.46 -15.98
N ARG A 68 1.26 -3.52 -14.69
CA ARG A 68 0.96 -2.52 -13.66
C ARG A 68 2.25 -2.18 -12.91
N PRO A 69 2.92 -1.06 -13.25
CA PRO A 69 4.24 -0.74 -12.73
C PRO A 69 4.33 -0.74 -11.21
N ALA A 70 3.35 -0.15 -10.52
CA ALA A 70 3.36 -0.10 -9.06
C ALA A 70 3.09 -1.47 -8.45
N LEU A 71 2.19 -2.28 -9.04
CA LEU A 71 2.01 -3.66 -8.60
C LEU A 71 3.27 -4.50 -8.78
N LYS A 72 3.96 -4.39 -9.92
CA LYS A 72 5.21 -5.13 -10.16
C LYS A 72 6.29 -4.74 -9.14
N ALA A 73 6.41 -3.45 -8.83
CA ALA A 73 7.31 -2.96 -7.80
C ALA A 73 6.94 -3.49 -6.40
N LEU A 74 5.64 -3.55 -6.08
CA LEU A 74 5.16 -4.12 -4.82
C LEU A 74 5.57 -5.59 -4.68
N LEU A 75 5.31 -6.40 -5.72
CA LEU A 75 5.63 -7.82 -5.71
C LEU A 75 7.15 -8.04 -5.57
N CYS A 76 7.98 -7.23 -6.22
CA CYS A 76 9.43 -7.28 -6.05
C CYS A 76 9.86 -6.98 -4.60
N ASP A 77 9.25 -5.98 -3.96
CA ASP A 77 9.54 -5.66 -2.56
C ASP A 77 9.06 -6.77 -1.59
N VAL A 78 7.95 -7.44 -1.91
CA VAL A 78 7.47 -8.63 -1.18
C VAL A 78 8.46 -9.79 -1.32
N GLU A 79 8.88 -10.11 -2.55
CA GLU A 79 9.87 -11.16 -2.84
C GLU A 79 11.22 -10.89 -2.17
N SER A 80 11.59 -9.62 -2.03
CA SER A 80 12.81 -9.17 -1.35
C SER A 80 12.70 -9.19 0.17
N GLY A 81 11.54 -9.57 0.73
CA GLY A 81 11.29 -9.58 2.17
C GLY A 81 11.29 -8.18 2.79
N LEU A 82 10.98 -7.13 2.02
CA LEU A 82 10.83 -5.75 2.50
C LEU A 82 9.43 -5.47 3.05
N ILE A 83 8.45 -6.27 2.63
CA ILE A 83 7.03 -6.17 2.97
C ILE A 83 6.57 -7.52 3.52
N ASP A 84 5.78 -7.47 4.59
CA ASP A 84 5.20 -8.65 5.24
C ASP A 84 3.69 -8.77 4.93
N MET A 85 3.03 -7.66 4.59
CA MET A 85 1.60 -7.58 4.27
C MET A 85 1.30 -6.48 3.27
#